data_AF-A0A2G9Y0D7-F1
#
_entry.id   AF-A0A2G9Y0D7-F1
#
_cell.length_a   1.000
_cell.length_b   1.000
_cell.length_c   1.000
_cell.angle_alpha   90.00
_cell.angle_beta   90.00
_cell.angle_gamma   90.00
#
_symmetry.space_group_name_H-M   'P 1'
#
loop_
_entity.id
_entity.type
_entity.pdbx_description
1 polymer ?
#
loop_
_entity_poly.entity_id
_entity_poly.type
_entity_poly.pdbx_seq_one_letter_code
_entity_poly.pdbx_strand_id
1 'polypeptide(L)'
;MCACEDKLPRYVDPDKCLKCGICYLICPQTRELNEEVREKFGWSAPVGQYRDILSAQATDEKTRKVATDGGVVTALLSYMLE
;
A
#
# COMPACT_ATOMS: atom_id res chain seq x y z
N MET A 1 -10.20 -4.56 9.00
CA MET A 1 -9.70 -5.78 8.32
C MET A 1 -10.34 -6.96 8.99
N CYS A 2 -11.09 -7.79 8.25
CA CYS A 2 -11.85 -8.92 8.80
C CYS A 2 -10.93 -9.84 9.62
N ALA A 3 -11.10 -9.80 10.94
CA ALA A 3 -10.44 -10.67 11.88
C ALA A 3 -11.21 -12.00 11.94
N CYS A 4 -10.84 -12.94 11.07
CA CYS A 4 -11.21 -14.34 11.23
C CYS A 4 -10.16 -15.00 12.14
N GLU A 5 -10.59 -15.86 13.08
CA GLU A 5 -9.70 -16.57 14.03
C GLU A 5 -8.58 -17.38 13.34
N ASP A 6 -8.82 -17.80 12.11
CA ASP A 6 -7.93 -18.60 11.25
C ASP A 6 -7.12 -17.76 10.24
N LYS A 7 -7.29 -16.42 10.21
CA LYS A 7 -6.64 -15.48 9.27
C LYS A 7 -6.85 -15.81 7.78
N LEU A 8 -7.79 -16.70 7.45
CA LEU A 8 -8.09 -17.05 6.07
C LEU A 8 -9.15 -16.09 5.50
N PRO A 9 -9.02 -15.68 4.22
CA PRO A 9 -10.05 -14.90 3.56
C PRO A 9 -11.33 -15.73 3.41
N ARG A 10 -12.47 -15.12 3.76
CA ARG A 10 -13.81 -15.70 3.58
C ARG A 10 -14.60 -14.83 2.63
N TYR A 11 -15.56 -15.43 1.94
CA TYR A 11 -16.55 -14.67 1.18
C TYR A 11 -17.33 -13.77 2.13
N VAL A 12 -17.47 -12.50 1.77
CA VAL A 12 -18.38 -11.57 2.46
C VAL A 12 -19.83 -11.98 2.18
N ASP A 13 -20.12 -12.34 0.93
CA ASP A 13 -21.42 -12.82 0.45
C ASP A 13 -21.17 -13.77 -0.75
N PRO A 14 -21.33 -15.10 -0.58
CA PRO A 14 -21.08 -16.07 -1.63
C PRO A 14 -21.97 -15.89 -2.87
N ASP A 15 -23.21 -15.42 -2.68
CA ASP A 15 -24.20 -15.29 -3.76
C ASP A 15 -23.89 -14.12 -4.70
N LYS A 16 -23.14 -13.13 -4.20
CA LYS A 16 -22.65 -11.98 -5.00
C LYS A 16 -21.31 -12.24 -5.68
N CYS A 17 -20.66 -13.37 -5.42
CA CYS A 17 -19.38 -13.68 -6.05
C CYS A 17 -19.56 -14.02 -7.54
N LEU A 18 -18.95 -13.23 -8.42
CA LEU A 18 -18.95 -13.48 -9.87
C LEU A 18 -18.03 -14.64 -10.29
N LYS A 19 -17.29 -15.24 -9.34
CA LYS A 19 -16.29 -16.29 -9.59
C LYS A 19 -15.23 -15.88 -10.63
N CYS A 20 -14.90 -14.58 -10.70
CA CYS A 20 -13.95 -14.01 -11.65
C CYS A 20 -12.47 -14.18 -11.25
N GLY A 21 -12.18 -14.57 -10.00
CA GLY A 21 -10.81 -14.75 -9.51
C GLY A 21 -10.02 -13.46 -9.22
N ILE A 22 -10.58 -12.27 -9.47
CA ILE A 22 -9.88 -10.99 -9.25
C ILE A 22 -9.40 -10.84 -7.81
N CYS A 23 -10.22 -11.21 -6.82
CA CYS A 23 -9.85 -11.12 -5.41
C CYS A 23 -8.58 -11.91 -5.06
N TYR A 24 -8.34 -13.04 -5.74
CA TYR A 24 -7.13 -13.83 -5.60
C TYR A 24 -5.95 -13.14 -6.28
N LEU A 25 -6.13 -12.67 -7.51
CA LEU A 25 -5.07 -12.01 -8.29
C LEU A 25 -4.56 -10.70 -7.66
N ILE A 26 -5.45 -9.91 -7.06
CA ILE A 26 -5.06 -8.63 -6.42
C ILE A 26 -4.56 -8.80 -4.98
N CYS A 27 -4.67 -10.01 -4.41
CA CYS A 27 -4.32 -10.23 -3.02
C CYS A 27 -2.79 -10.05 -2.85
N PRO A 28 -2.30 -9.16 -1.99
CA PRO A 28 -0.87 -8.94 -1.83
C PRO A 28 -0.13 -10.14 -1.19
N GLN A 29 -0.88 -11.14 -0.69
CA GLN A 29 -0.30 -12.39 -0.19
C GLN A 29 -0.05 -13.42 -1.29
N THR A 30 -0.65 -13.22 -2.46
CA THR A 30 -0.47 -14.04 -3.65
C THR A 30 0.63 -13.36 -4.50
N ARG A 31 1.46 -14.14 -5.19
CA ARG A 31 2.67 -13.65 -5.91
C ARG A 31 2.53 -13.69 -7.42
N GLU A 32 1.34 -14.00 -7.90
CA GLU A 32 0.99 -14.33 -9.28
C GLU A 32 1.27 -13.16 -10.22
N LEU A 33 1.03 -11.93 -9.77
CA LEU A 33 1.27 -10.72 -10.55
C LEU A 33 2.65 -10.10 -10.33
N ASN A 34 3.52 -10.69 -9.50
CA ASN A 34 4.79 -10.04 -9.13
C ASN A 34 5.71 -9.80 -10.32
N GLU A 35 5.84 -10.76 -11.23
CA GLU A 35 6.70 -10.61 -12.41
C GLU A 35 6.17 -9.52 -13.34
N GLU A 36 4.89 -9.54 -13.67
CA GLU A 36 4.23 -8.53 -14.50
C GLU A 36 4.36 -7.12 -13.88
N VAL A 37 4.11 -6.98 -12.58
CA VAL A 37 4.24 -5.70 -11.87
C VAL A 37 5.70 -5.23 -11.89
N ARG A 38 6.66 -6.12 -11.66
CA ARG A 38 8.10 -5.77 -11.69
C ARG A 38 8.54 -5.32 -13.08
N GLU A 39 8.14 -6.03 -14.13
CA GLU A 39 8.46 -5.68 -15.51
C GLU A 39 7.83 -4.34 -15.88
N LYS A 40 6.53 -4.18 -15.63
CA LYS A 40 5.77 -2.97 -15.96
C LYS A 40 6.31 -1.72 -15.30
N PHE A 41 6.81 -1.83 -14.06
CA PHE A 41 7.32 -0.70 -13.29
C PHE A 41 8.85 -0.67 -13.19
N GLY A 42 9.55 -1.54 -13.93
CA GLY A 42 11.02 -1.61 -13.98
C GLY A 42 11.70 -1.91 -12.65
N TRP A 43 11.03 -2.58 -11.71
CA TRP A 43 11.56 -2.78 -10.37
C TRP A 43 12.85 -3.60 -10.36
N SER A 44 13.86 -3.12 -9.62
CA SER A 44 15.12 -3.82 -9.39
C SER A 44 15.53 -3.75 -7.92
N ALA A 45 16.17 -4.79 -7.41
CA ALA A 45 16.69 -4.80 -6.05
C ALA A 45 17.74 -3.68 -5.80
N PRO A 46 17.93 -3.20 -4.56
CA PRO A 46 17.23 -3.62 -3.34
C PRO A 46 15.94 -2.84 -3.05
N VAL A 47 15.76 -1.65 -3.62
CA VAL A 47 14.67 -0.71 -3.28
C VAL A 47 13.73 -0.38 -4.43
N GLY A 48 14.03 -0.81 -5.66
CA GLY A 48 13.25 -0.48 -6.86
C GLY A 48 13.76 0.75 -7.60
N GLN A 49 12.91 1.30 -8.45
CA GLN A 49 13.17 2.50 -9.24
C GLN A 49 12.81 3.75 -8.44
N TYR A 50 13.71 4.73 -8.43
CA TYR A 50 13.51 6.05 -7.83
C TYR A 50 14.27 7.10 -8.64
N ARG A 51 13.81 8.35 -8.60
CA ARG A 51 14.56 9.48 -9.16
C ARG A 51 15.53 10.05 -8.13
N ASP A 52 15.06 10.24 -6.91
CA ASP A 52 15.77 10.87 -5.81
C ASP A 52 15.43 10.18 -4.48
N ILE A 53 16.39 10.13 -3.55
CA ILE A 53 16.17 9.69 -2.16
C ILE A 53 16.62 10.83 -1.24
N LEU A 54 15.71 11.28 -0.37
CA LEU A 54 15.91 12.47 0.45
C LEU A 54 15.55 12.16 1.91
N SER A 55 16.19 12.86 2.84
CA SER A 55 15.77 12.93 4.25
C SER A 55 14.96 14.21 4.44
N ALA A 56 13.74 14.12 4.99
CA ALA A 56 12.83 15.24 5.10
C ALA A 56 11.95 15.15 6.36
N GLN A 57 11.44 16.30 6.81
CA GLN A 57 10.41 16.40 7.83
C GLN A 57 9.37 17.47 7.46
N ALA A 58 8.16 17.35 7.98
CA ALA A 58 7.08 18.32 7.84
C ALA A 58 7.51 19.68 8.41
N THR A 59 7.13 20.77 7.73
CA THR A 59 7.38 22.14 8.20
C THR A 59 6.36 22.58 9.25
N ASP A 60 5.14 22.04 9.22
CA ASP A 60 4.11 22.28 10.23
C ASP A 60 4.47 21.61 11.58
N GLU A 61 4.56 22.43 12.63
CA GLU A 61 4.90 21.98 13.97
C GLU A 61 3.79 21.12 14.60
N LYS A 62 2.52 21.40 14.27
CA LYS A 62 1.40 20.62 14.82
C LYS A 62 1.47 19.18 14.34
N THR A 63 1.75 18.97 13.05
CA THR A 63 1.99 17.67 12.45
C THR A 63 3.18 16.96 13.12
N ARG A 64 4.33 17.63 13.26
CA ARG A 64 5.52 17.02 13.87
C ARG A 64 5.30 16.55 15.32
N LYS A 65 4.46 17.24 16.09
CA LYS A 65 4.18 16.89 17.50
C LYS A 65 3.47 15.55 17.67
N VAL A 66 2.74 15.09 16.64
CA VAL A 66 1.91 13.88 16.71
C VAL A 66 2.30 12.82 15.69
N ALA A 67 3.24 13.12 14.79
CA ALA A 67 3.74 12.18 13.79
C ALA A 67 4.63 11.09 14.43
N THR A 68 4.68 9.91 13.78
CA THR A 68 5.55 8.80 14.18
C THR A 68 7.05 9.10 13.97
N ASP A 69 7.37 9.95 12.99
CA ASP A 69 8.73 10.34 12.61
C ASP A 69 8.69 11.80 12.09
N GLY A 70 9.39 12.15 11.01
CA GLY A 70 9.36 13.48 10.42
C GLY A 70 8.00 13.97 9.92
N GLY A 71 6.94 13.14 9.90
CA GLY A 71 5.59 13.57 9.53
C GLY A 71 5.36 13.83 8.03
N VAL A 72 6.24 13.31 7.17
CA VAL A 72 6.19 13.52 5.71
C VAL A 72 4.90 13.00 5.09
N VAL A 73 4.44 11.80 5.49
CA VAL A 73 3.21 11.20 4.95
C VAL A 73 2.00 12.10 5.23
N THR A 74 1.84 12.55 6.47
CA THR A 74 0.75 13.44 6.87
C THR A 74 0.83 14.77 6.14
N ALA A 75 2.02 15.38 6.06
CA ALA A 75 2.19 16.65 5.37
C ALA A 75 1.84 16.58 3.88
N LEU A 76 2.23 15.51 3.18
CA LEU A 76 1.86 15.29 1.77
C LEU A 76 0.35 15.12 1.60
N LEU A 77 -0.29 14.33 2.46
CA LEU A 77 -1.73 14.11 2.39
C LEU A 77 -2.53 15.38 2.68
N SER A 78 -2.17 16.13 3.72
CA SER A 78 -2.81 17.43 4.03
C SER A 78 -2.65 18.39 2.86
N TYR A 79 -1.44 18.54 2.30
CA TYR A 79 -1.20 19.42 1.15
C TYR A 79 -2.02 19.04 -0.10
N MET A 80 -2.28 17.76 -0.33
CA MET A 80 -3.03 17.30 -1.51
C MET A 80 -4.55 17.32 -1.33
N LEU A 81 -5.04 17.33 -0.09
CA LEU A 81 -6.47 17.26 0.23
C LEU A 81 -7.07 18.63 0.63
N GLU A 82 -6.24 19.55 1.10
CA GLU A 82 -6.60 20.92 1.50
C GLU A 82 -6.23 21.94 0.41
#